data_AF-A0A4V1J1I8-F1
#
_entry.id   AF-A0A4V1J1I8-F1
#
_cell.length_a   1.000
_cell.length_b   1.000
_cell.length_c   1.000
_cell.angle_alpha   90.00
_cell.angle_beta   90.00
_cell.angle_gamma   90.00
#
_symmetry.space_group_name_H-M   'P 1'
#
loop_
_entity.id
_entity.type
_entity.pdbx_description
1 polymer ?
#
loop_
_entity_poly.entity_id
_entity_poly.type
_entity_poly.pdbx_seq_one_letter_code
_entity_poly.pdbx_strand_id
1 'polypeptide(L)'
;TLQNLSIEFATLGDLKLVEKPNQYTIAPHRFQSIKANIKVSSTEAGVIFGNIVYDRAGAADGNCVVMSDIQIDIMDYINPASCTESQFRSMWTEFEWENKINVVTTITDLREYLAFLQKRTNMKCLTPPQAMSGDCGFLSANLYARSIFGEDALANLSIEKRGDAPITGHIRIRSKTQGIALSLGDKISNAQKSF
;
A
#
# COMPACT_ATOMS: atom_id res chain seq x y z
N THR A 1 -13.44 -10.82 36.73
CA THR A 1 -12.61 -11.78 35.99
C THR A 1 -13.27 -12.02 34.64
N LEU A 2 -12.48 -11.97 33.57
CA LEU A 2 -12.93 -12.34 32.23
C LEU A 2 -12.56 -13.81 32.03
N GLN A 3 -13.52 -14.65 31.71
CA GLN A 3 -13.33 -16.08 31.48
C GLN A 3 -13.42 -16.37 29.98
N ASN A 4 -12.78 -17.44 29.54
CA ASN A 4 -12.82 -17.90 28.13
C ASN A 4 -12.53 -16.79 27.10
N LEU A 5 -11.72 -15.80 27.48
CA LEU A 5 -11.40 -14.66 26.62
C LEU A 5 -10.60 -15.14 25.42
N SER A 6 -11.13 -14.90 24.23
CA SER A 6 -10.48 -15.18 22.96
C SER A 6 -10.49 -13.94 22.08
N ILE A 7 -9.58 -13.90 21.12
CA ILE A 7 -9.61 -12.91 20.04
C ILE A 7 -9.93 -13.66 18.76
N GLU A 8 -11.00 -13.25 18.10
CA GLU A 8 -11.41 -13.77 16.80
C GLU A 8 -10.97 -12.80 15.72
N PHE A 9 -10.03 -13.23 14.87
CA PHE A 9 -9.61 -12.47 13.71
C PHE A 9 -10.38 -12.92 12.48
N ALA A 10 -10.81 -11.96 11.68
CA ALA A 10 -11.28 -12.17 10.31
C ALA A 10 -10.43 -11.33 9.36
N THR A 11 -10.24 -11.79 8.14
CA THR A 11 -9.41 -11.11 7.15
C THR A 11 -10.18 -10.86 5.86
N LEU A 12 -9.90 -9.73 5.23
CA LEU A 12 -10.33 -9.38 3.88
C LEU A 12 -9.10 -9.23 2.98
N GLY A 13 -9.20 -9.72 1.74
CA GLY A 13 -8.09 -9.83 0.80
C GLY A 13 -7.35 -11.16 0.91
N ASP A 14 -6.18 -11.25 0.30
CA ASP A 14 -5.36 -12.47 0.23
C ASP A 14 -4.51 -12.69 1.50
N LEU A 15 -5.19 -12.65 2.64
CA LEU A 15 -4.66 -12.84 3.98
C LEU A 15 -5.28 -14.09 4.60
N LYS A 16 -4.44 -14.99 5.13
CA LYS A 16 -4.90 -16.23 5.77
C LYS A 16 -4.48 -16.27 7.23
N LEU A 17 -5.46 -16.35 8.12
CA LEU A 17 -5.21 -16.66 9.53
C LEU A 17 -4.65 -18.08 9.65
N VAL A 18 -3.45 -18.22 10.21
CA VAL A 18 -2.75 -19.51 10.31
C VAL A 18 -3.24 -20.30 11.51
N GLU A 19 -3.52 -19.63 12.62
CA GLU A 19 -3.98 -20.25 13.85
C GLU A 19 -5.01 -19.37 14.55
N LYS A 20 -5.98 -20.01 15.22
CA LYS A 20 -6.90 -19.30 16.10
C LYS A 20 -6.25 -19.04 17.45
N PRO A 21 -6.33 -17.82 18.01
CA PRO A 21 -5.85 -17.54 19.35
C PRO A 21 -6.47 -18.47 20.40
N ASN A 22 -5.67 -18.85 21.40
CA ASN A 22 -6.15 -19.64 22.53
C ASN A 22 -7.07 -18.82 23.43
N GLN A 23 -7.86 -19.51 24.23
CA GLN A 23 -8.69 -18.89 25.26
C GLN A 23 -7.89 -18.65 26.54
N TYR A 24 -8.16 -17.53 27.21
CA TYR A 24 -7.48 -17.10 28.42
C TYR A 24 -8.48 -16.67 29.49
N THR A 25 -8.13 -16.87 30.76
CA THR A 25 -8.87 -16.28 31.89
C THR A 25 -8.03 -15.16 32.49
N ILE A 26 -8.58 -13.95 32.53
CA ILE A 26 -7.87 -12.75 32.97
C ILE A 26 -8.50 -12.20 34.26
N ALA A 27 -7.68 -12.11 35.31
CA ALA A 27 -8.06 -11.51 36.58
C ALA A 27 -8.25 -9.98 36.47
N PRO A 28 -9.01 -9.34 37.37
CA PRO A 28 -9.13 -7.88 37.41
C PRO A 28 -7.76 -7.20 37.43
N HIS A 29 -7.60 -6.14 36.63
CA HIS A 29 -6.35 -5.38 36.46
C HIS A 29 -5.14 -6.17 35.95
N ARG A 30 -5.32 -7.42 35.48
CA ARG A 30 -4.25 -8.19 34.85
C ARG A 30 -4.16 -7.90 33.34
N PHE A 31 -2.98 -8.14 32.78
CA PHE A 31 -2.64 -8.00 31.38
C PHE A 31 -2.24 -9.36 30.79
N GLN A 32 -2.61 -9.61 29.53
CA GLN A 32 -2.21 -10.80 28.78
C GLN A 32 -1.79 -10.37 27.37
N SER A 33 -0.65 -10.88 26.89
CA SER A 33 -0.20 -10.71 25.50
C SER A 33 -0.60 -11.93 24.70
N ILE A 34 -1.19 -11.71 23.52
CA ILE A 34 -1.63 -12.76 22.59
C ILE A 34 -0.93 -12.51 21.26
N LYS A 35 -0.42 -13.57 20.63
CA LYS A 35 0.21 -13.53 19.31
C LYS A 35 -0.63 -14.36 18.35
N ALA A 36 -0.93 -13.81 17.18
CA ALA A 36 -1.55 -14.51 16.08
C ALA A 36 -0.68 -14.38 14.83
N ASN A 37 -0.57 -15.46 14.07
CA ASN A 37 0.19 -15.48 12.83
C ASN A 37 -0.76 -15.38 11.64
N ILE A 38 -0.53 -14.40 10.75
CA ILE A 38 -1.29 -14.21 9.53
C ILE A 38 -0.31 -14.38 8.36
N LYS A 39 -0.68 -15.24 7.42
CA LYS A 39 0.07 -15.47 6.19
C LYS A 39 -0.42 -14.51 5.13
N VAL A 40 0.50 -13.79 4.52
CA VAL A 40 0.28 -12.88 3.39
C VAL A 40 0.78 -13.59 2.14
N SER A 41 -0.06 -13.69 1.11
CA SER A 41 0.29 -14.44 -0.12
C SER A 41 0.51 -13.54 -1.35
N SER A 42 0.06 -12.28 -1.31
CA SER A 42 0.23 -11.31 -2.39
C SER A 42 0.30 -9.87 -1.88
N THR A 43 0.66 -8.93 -2.76
CA THR A 43 0.65 -7.48 -2.47
C THR A 43 -0.68 -6.79 -2.75
N GLU A 44 -1.78 -7.42 -2.32
CA GLU A 44 -3.10 -6.78 -2.32
C GLU A 44 -3.36 -6.06 -1.00
N ALA A 45 -4.10 -4.94 -1.05
CA ALA A 45 -4.58 -4.28 0.17
C ALA A 45 -5.44 -5.26 0.97
N GLY A 46 -5.13 -5.40 2.25
CA GLY A 46 -5.81 -6.33 3.15
C GLY A 46 -6.28 -5.63 4.42
N VAL A 47 -7.37 -6.13 4.99
CA VAL A 47 -7.91 -5.63 6.26
C VAL A 47 -8.03 -6.79 7.24
N ILE A 48 -7.60 -6.57 8.48
CA ILE A 48 -7.79 -7.51 9.57
C ILE A 48 -8.82 -6.91 10.53
N PHE A 49 -9.91 -7.64 10.71
CA PHE A 49 -10.93 -7.39 11.72
C PHE A 49 -10.63 -8.23 12.95
N GLY A 50 -10.95 -7.70 14.13
CA GLY A 50 -10.75 -8.40 15.40
C GLY A 50 -11.95 -8.22 16.31
N ASN A 51 -12.37 -9.30 16.97
CA ASN A 51 -13.38 -9.27 18.02
C ASN A 51 -12.80 -9.92 19.27
N ILE A 52 -12.94 -9.28 20.43
CA ILE A 52 -12.63 -9.89 21.72
C ILE A 52 -13.92 -10.49 22.26
N VAL A 53 -13.95 -11.81 22.40
CA VAL A 53 -15.10 -12.55 22.92
C VAL A 53 -14.75 -13.09 24.30
N TYR A 54 -15.61 -12.91 25.30
CA TYR A 54 -15.36 -13.41 26.66
C TYR A 54 -16.64 -13.64 27.46
N ASP A 55 -16.53 -14.47 28.49
CA ASP A 55 -17.58 -14.72 29.46
C ASP A 55 -17.35 -13.93 30.75
N ARG A 56 -18.44 -13.48 31.36
CA ARG A 56 -18.42 -12.87 32.68
C ARG A 56 -19.02 -13.85 33.68
N ALA A 57 -18.34 -14.03 34.82
CA ALA A 57 -18.84 -14.87 35.90
C ALA A 57 -20.27 -14.43 36.31
N GLY A 58 -21.24 -15.33 36.16
CA GLY A 58 -22.65 -15.11 36.49
C GLY A 58 -23.54 -14.55 35.36
N ALA A 59 -23.02 -14.35 34.15
CA ALA A 59 -23.80 -13.99 32.97
C ALA A 59 -24.02 -15.23 32.08
N ALA A 60 -25.23 -15.40 31.54
CA ALA A 60 -25.55 -16.49 30.62
C ALA A 60 -25.08 -16.22 29.18
N ASP A 61 -24.85 -14.94 28.83
CA ASP A 61 -24.51 -14.52 27.47
C ASP A 61 -23.04 -14.13 27.34
N GLY A 62 -22.41 -14.59 26.24
CA GLY A 62 -21.07 -14.19 25.85
C GLY A 62 -21.02 -12.71 25.46
N ASN A 63 -19.99 -12.00 25.90
CA ASN A 63 -19.77 -10.60 25.57
C ASN A 63 -18.83 -10.49 24.37
N CYS A 64 -19.04 -9.49 23.52
CA CYS A 64 -18.20 -9.22 22.36
C CYS A 64 -17.81 -7.75 22.31
N VAL A 65 -16.52 -7.48 22.16
CA VAL A 65 -15.98 -6.13 21.94
C VAL A 65 -15.33 -6.11 20.56
N VAL A 66 -15.88 -5.29 19.66
CA VAL A 66 -15.35 -5.09 18.33
C VAL A 66 -14.09 -4.23 18.42
N MET A 67 -12.99 -4.70 17.84
CA MET A 67 -11.72 -3.97 17.77
C MET A 67 -11.70 -3.06 16.54
N SER A 68 -10.83 -2.06 16.55
CA SER A 68 -10.56 -1.26 15.35
C SER A 68 -9.83 -2.10 14.29
N ASP A 69 -10.20 -1.86 13.04
CA ASP A 69 -9.64 -2.54 11.89
C ASP A 69 -8.16 -2.19 11.70
N ILE A 70 -7.37 -3.20 11.33
CA ILE A 70 -5.96 -3.03 10.98
C ILE A 70 -5.84 -3.08 9.46
N GLN A 71 -5.43 -1.95 8.87
CA GLN A 71 -5.16 -1.83 7.44
C GLN A 71 -3.72 -2.27 7.15
N ILE A 72 -3.54 -3.26 6.28
CA ILE A 72 -2.22 -3.69 5.82
C ILE A 72 -1.73 -2.74 4.73
N ASP A 73 -0.57 -2.12 4.95
CA ASP A 73 0.07 -1.23 3.98
C ASP A 73 0.90 -2.03 2.98
N ILE A 74 0.50 -2.01 1.71
CA ILE A 74 1.23 -2.70 0.64
C ILE A 74 2.68 -2.20 0.49
N MET A 75 2.97 -0.98 0.96
CA MET A 75 4.29 -0.38 0.82
C MET A 75 5.39 -1.10 1.57
N ASP A 76 5.05 -1.86 2.62
CA ASP A 76 6.00 -2.70 3.36
C ASP A 76 6.55 -3.86 2.53
N TYR A 77 5.86 -4.20 1.43
CA TYR A 77 6.21 -5.30 0.55
C TYR A 77 6.81 -4.85 -0.78
N ILE A 78 6.81 -3.56 -1.08
CA ILE A 78 7.27 -2.99 -2.35
C ILE A 78 8.69 -2.44 -2.18
N ASN A 79 9.62 -3.01 -2.95
CA ASN A 79 11.02 -2.60 -2.96
C ASN A 79 11.41 -1.93 -4.28
N PRO A 80 12.33 -0.95 -4.25
CA PRO A 80 12.86 -0.34 -5.47
C PRO A 80 13.58 -1.39 -6.32
N ALA A 81 13.31 -1.41 -7.62
CA ALA A 81 13.91 -2.35 -8.56
C ALA A 81 14.39 -1.63 -9.84
N SER A 82 15.27 -2.25 -10.63
CA SER A 82 15.70 -1.71 -11.92
C SER A 82 15.59 -2.75 -13.02
N CYS A 83 15.20 -2.30 -14.22
CA CYS A 83 15.18 -3.10 -15.43
C CYS A 83 15.72 -2.28 -16.60
N THR A 84 16.04 -2.94 -17.73
CA THR A 84 16.43 -2.23 -18.95
C THR A 84 15.23 -1.55 -19.61
N GLU A 85 15.47 -0.57 -20.47
CA GLU A 85 14.40 0.10 -21.22
C GLU A 85 13.59 -0.89 -22.09
N SER A 86 14.26 -1.87 -22.70
CA SER A 86 13.60 -2.92 -23.48
C SER A 86 12.67 -3.79 -22.62
N GLN A 87 13.11 -4.17 -21.42
CA GLN A 87 12.29 -4.92 -20.46
C GLN A 87 11.10 -4.08 -19.99
N PHE A 88 11.32 -2.81 -19.65
CA PHE A 88 10.24 -1.89 -19.27
C PHE A 88 9.18 -1.82 -20.35
N ARG A 89 9.57 -1.61 -21.62
CA ARG A 89 8.63 -1.51 -22.75
C ARG A 89 7.87 -2.83 -23.00
N SER A 90 8.54 -3.96 -22.86
CA SER A 90 7.92 -5.28 -22.97
C SER A 90 6.86 -5.46 -21.90
N MET A 91 7.24 -5.33 -20.63
CA MET A 91 6.33 -5.48 -19.49
C MET A 91 5.19 -4.45 -19.53
N TRP A 92 5.49 -3.20 -19.91
CA TRP A 92 4.47 -2.16 -20.06
C TRP A 92 3.40 -2.52 -21.08
N THR A 93 3.78 -3.22 -22.15
CA THR A 93 2.85 -3.68 -23.19
C THR A 93 2.10 -4.94 -22.76
N GLU A 94 2.74 -5.82 -22.01
CA GLU A 94 2.17 -7.09 -21.53
C GLU A 94 1.18 -6.91 -20.38
N PHE A 95 1.39 -5.92 -19.50
CA PHE A 95 0.58 -5.73 -18.30
C PHE A 95 -0.85 -5.29 -18.66
N GLU A 96 -1.81 -6.09 -18.22
CA GLU A 96 -3.23 -5.91 -18.50
C GLU A 96 -3.88 -4.81 -17.64
N TRP A 97 -3.45 -4.70 -16.39
CA TRP A 97 -4.06 -3.77 -15.44
C TRP A 97 -3.36 -2.42 -15.48
N GLU A 98 -4.16 -1.37 -15.69
CA GLU A 98 -3.72 0.02 -15.63
C GLU A 98 -4.59 0.80 -14.65
N ASN A 99 -3.94 1.60 -13.81
CA ASN A 99 -4.58 2.63 -13.02
C ASN A 99 -4.02 4.01 -13.41
N LYS A 100 -4.89 4.94 -13.78
CA LYS A 100 -4.51 6.31 -14.17
C LYS A 100 -4.98 7.29 -13.11
N ILE A 101 -4.04 8.06 -12.58
CA ILE A 101 -4.27 9.00 -11.48
C ILE A 101 -3.91 10.39 -11.98
N ASN A 102 -4.78 11.35 -11.75
CA ASN A 102 -4.47 12.75 -12.03
C ASN A 102 -3.61 13.32 -10.91
N VAL A 103 -2.63 14.15 -11.28
CA VAL A 103 -1.78 14.86 -10.32
C VAL A 103 -2.53 16.08 -9.81
N VAL A 104 -2.77 16.10 -8.51
CA VAL A 104 -3.36 17.18 -7.72
C VAL A 104 -2.38 17.50 -6.59
N THR A 105 -1.71 18.64 -6.69
CA THR A 105 -0.69 19.04 -5.71
C THR A 105 -0.55 20.55 -5.68
N THR A 106 0.06 21.06 -4.61
CA THR A 106 0.50 22.45 -4.46
C THR A 106 1.96 22.65 -4.89
N ILE A 107 2.68 21.56 -5.17
CA ILE A 107 4.08 21.59 -5.61
C ILE A 107 4.20 22.29 -6.97
N THR A 108 5.19 23.17 -7.11
CA THR A 108 5.48 23.91 -8.34
C THR A 108 6.74 23.41 -9.07
N ASP A 109 7.56 22.60 -8.42
CA ASP A 109 8.79 22.03 -9.00
C ASP A 109 8.58 20.58 -9.45
N LEU A 110 8.95 20.31 -10.71
CA LEU A 110 8.75 18.98 -11.32
C LEU A 110 9.61 17.90 -10.66
N ARG A 111 10.85 18.25 -10.24
CA ARG A 111 11.80 17.29 -9.65
C ARG A 111 11.46 17.01 -8.20
N GLU A 112 11.00 18.02 -7.47
CA GLU A 112 10.46 17.87 -6.12
C GLU A 112 9.29 16.88 -6.10
N TYR A 113 8.35 17.01 -7.05
CA TYR A 113 7.24 16.06 -7.15
C TYR A 113 7.70 14.63 -7.50
N LEU A 114 8.67 14.48 -8.41
CA LEU A 114 9.24 13.17 -8.72
C LEU A 114 9.94 12.55 -7.49
N ALA A 115 10.67 13.34 -6.70
CA ALA A 115 11.30 12.87 -5.46
C ALA A 115 10.27 12.49 -4.41
N PHE A 116 9.20 13.29 -4.26
CA PHE A 116 8.05 12.97 -3.42
C PHE A 116 7.43 11.64 -3.82
N LEU A 117 7.18 11.43 -5.12
CA LEU A 117 6.60 10.19 -5.64
C LEU A 117 7.48 8.99 -5.29
N GLN A 118 8.78 9.05 -5.59
CA GLN A 118 9.74 7.97 -5.29
C GLN A 118 9.75 7.62 -3.79
N LYS A 119 9.70 8.63 -2.92
CA LYS A 119 9.68 8.42 -1.46
C LYS A 119 8.38 7.79 -0.97
N ARG A 120 7.24 8.08 -1.61
CA ARG A 120 5.93 7.55 -1.21
C ARG A 120 5.65 6.16 -1.76
N THR A 121 6.27 5.80 -2.88
CA THR A 121 5.97 4.55 -3.61
C THR A 121 7.11 3.54 -3.61
N ASN A 122 8.26 3.85 -2.99
CA ASN A 122 9.46 3.01 -3.04
C ASN A 122 9.85 2.59 -4.47
N MET A 123 9.46 3.35 -5.49
CA MET A 123 9.80 3.05 -6.87
C MET A 123 11.10 3.74 -7.26
N LYS A 124 11.93 3.04 -8.02
CA LYS A 124 13.17 3.60 -8.57
C LYS A 124 12.88 4.27 -9.90
N CYS A 125 13.32 5.51 -10.06
CA CYS A 125 13.30 6.15 -11.38
C CYS A 125 14.33 5.50 -12.31
N LEU A 126 13.87 5.08 -13.49
CA LEU A 126 14.70 4.48 -14.54
C LEU A 126 15.17 5.50 -15.58
N THR A 127 14.48 6.63 -15.68
CA THR A 127 14.88 7.72 -16.59
C THR A 127 16.21 8.31 -16.10
N PRO A 128 17.23 8.47 -16.96
CA PRO A 128 18.50 9.06 -16.57
C PRO A 128 18.34 10.54 -16.17
N PRO A 129 19.07 11.04 -15.15
CA PRO A 129 19.04 12.45 -14.77
C PRO A 129 19.36 13.40 -15.91
N GLN A 130 20.21 12.99 -16.86
CA GLN A 130 20.56 13.77 -18.05
C GLN A 130 19.34 14.01 -18.95
N ALA A 131 18.47 13.01 -19.11
CA ALA A 131 17.22 13.14 -19.87
C ALA A 131 16.17 14.01 -19.15
N MET A 132 16.38 14.28 -17.86
CA MET A 132 15.57 15.18 -17.02
C MET A 132 16.28 16.51 -16.73
N SER A 133 17.44 16.73 -17.35
CA SER A 133 18.24 17.95 -17.22
C SER A 133 17.84 18.95 -18.31
N GLY A 134 17.67 20.21 -17.92
CA GLY A 134 17.17 21.28 -18.78
C GLY A 134 16.01 22.04 -18.15
N ASP A 135 15.77 23.25 -18.65
CA ASP A 135 14.67 24.12 -18.26
C ASP A 135 13.42 23.78 -19.10
N CYS A 136 12.93 22.55 -18.93
CA CYS A 136 11.76 22.05 -19.63
C CYS A 136 10.52 22.19 -18.73
N GLY A 137 9.46 22.81 -19.26
CA GLY A 137 8.16 22.91 -18.59
C GLY A 137 7.40 21.59 -18.49
N PHE A 138 8.01 20.46 -18.85
CA PHE A 138 7.42 19.12 -18.76
C PHE A 138 8.46 18.10 -18.29
N LEU A 139 8.00 17.07 -17.59
CA LEU A 139 8.81 15.94 -17.12
C LEU A 139 8.05 14.63 -17.38
N SER A 140 8.72 13.72 -18.06
CA SER A 140 8.27 12.34 -18.23
C SER A 140 9.28 11.37 -17.63
N ALA A 141 8.85 10.54 -16.69
CA ALA A 141 9.72 9.62 -15.98
C ALA A 141 9.10 8.22 -15.89
N ASN A 142 9.90 7.21 -16.18
CA ASN A 142 9.55 5.81 -15.93
C ASN A 142 10.07 5.40 -14.56
N LEU A 143 9.23 4.75 -13.77
CA LEU A 143 9.57 4.21 -12.46
C LEU A 143 9.24 2.73 -12.40
N TYR A 144 10.00 2.00 -11.59
CA TYR A 144 9.83 0.57 -11.43
C TYR A 144 10.09 0.12 -9.98
N ALA A 145 9.28 -0.81 -9.53
CA ALA A 145 9.43 -1.51 -8.27
C ALA A 145 9.02 -2.98 -8.42
N ARG A 146 9.44 -3.79 -7.46
CA ARG A 146 9.08 -5.20 -7.38
C ARG A 146 8.67 -5.54 -5.96
N SER A 147 7.61 -6.35 -5.82
CA SER A 147 7.18 -6.85 -4.53
C SER A 147 8.10 -7.95 -4.01
N ILE A 148 8.10 -8.21 -2.70
CA ILE A 148 8.80 -9.37 -2.12
C ILE A 148 8.25 -10.72 -2.62
N PHE A 149 7.04 -10.73 -3.20
CA PHE A 149 6.44 -11.91 -3.83
C PHE A 149 6.83 -12.05 -5.31
N GLY A 150 7.69 -11.16 -5.84
CA GLY A 150 8.16 -11.20 -7.22
C GLY A 150 7.21 -10.56 -8.22
N GLU A 151 6.23 -9.79 -7.76
CA GLU A 151 5.28 -9.09 -8.63
C GLU A 151 5.86 -7.75 -9.09
N ASP A 152 5.76 -7.45 -10.38
CA ASP A 152 6.35 -6.26 -11.00
C ASP A 152 5.33 -5.10 -11.04
N ALA A 153 5.78 -3.90 -10.69
CA ALA A 153 4.99 -2.67 -10.72
C ALA A 153 5.71 -1.58 -11.50
N LEU A 154 5.08 -1.11 -12.57
CA LEU A 154 5.60 -0.04 -13.43
C LEU A 154 4.79 1.22 -13.24
N ALA A 155 5.44 2.37 -13.29
CA ALA A 155 4.76 3.65 -13.35
C ALA A 155 5.38 4.54 -14.41
N ASN A 156 4.53 5.29 -15.10
CA ASN A 156 4.92 6.39 -15.97
C ASN A 156 4.32 7.67 -15.39
N LEU A 157 5.20 8.61 -15.03
CA LEU A 157 4.87 9.95 -14.58
C LEU A 157 4.94 10.88 -15.79
N SER A 158 3.88 11.65 -16.03
CA SER A 158 3.85 12.71 -17.04
C SER A 158 3.24 13.97 -16.43
N ILE A 159 4.08 14.97 -16.18
CA ILE A 159 3.70 16.23 -15.51
C ILE A 159 4.27 17.43 -16.25
N GLU A 160 3.58 18.56 -16.13
CA GLU A 160 3.95 19.83 -16.72
C GLU A 160 3.75 20.99 -15.73
N LYS A 161 4.58 22.01 -15.88
CA LYS A 161 4.54 23.26 -15.14
C LYS A 161 4.06 24.38 -16.07
N ARG A 162 2.99 25.08 -15.67
CA ARG A 162 2.43 26.22 -16.43
C ARG A 162 2.68 27.52 -15.67
N GLY A 163 3.84 28.14 -15.89
CA GLY A 163 4.25 29.35 -15.17
C GLY A 163 4.44 29.08 -13.67
N ASP A 164 3.93 29.97 -12.81
CA ASP A 164 3.97 29.81 -11.35
C ASP A 164 2.78 29.03 -10.77
N ALA A 165 1.96 28.42 -11.62
CA ALA A 165 0.88 27.54 -11.17
C ALA A 165 1.43 26.19 -10.65
N PRO A 166 0.68 25.50 -9.78
CA PRO A 166 1.01 24.13 -9.38
C PRO A 166 1.11 23.21 -10.59
N ILE A 167 1.93 22.18 -10.47
CA ILE A 167 2.13 21.22 -11.56
C ILE A 167 0.84 20.46 -11.86
N THR A 168 0.65 20.13 -13.12
CA THR A 168 -0.49 19.35 -13.59
C THR A 168 -0.02 18.15 -14.38
N GLY A 169 -0.76 17.05 -14.37
CA GLY A 169 -0.40 15.89 -15.15
C GLY A 169 -1.10 14.64 -14.69
N HIS A 170 -0.53 13.49 -15.03
CA HIS A 170 -1.06 12.20 -14.63
C HIS A 170 0.06 11.18 -14.42
N ILE A 171 -0.26 10.17 -13.60
CA ILE A 171 0.56 9.00 -13.35
C ILE A 171 -0.21 7.80 -13.87
N ARG A 172 0.44 6.95 -14.66
CA ARG A 172 -0.11 5.66 -15.09
C ARG A 172 0.66 4.58 -14.39
N ILE A 173 -0.03 3.72 -13.68
CA ILE A 173 0.55 2.57 -12.98
C ILE A 173 0.08 1.33 -13.71
N ARG A 174 1.01 0.43 -14.04
CA ARG A 174 0.70 -0.87 -14.64
C ARG A 174 1.30 -1.99 -13.82
N SER A 175 0.56 -3.07 -13.69
CA SER A 175 1.03 -4.31 -13.08
C SER A 175 0.32 -5.52 -13.69
N LYS A 176 0.85 -6.71 -13.45
CA LYS A 176 0.23 -7.98 -13.83
C LYS A 176 -1.01 -8.27 -12.99
N THR A 177 -1.05 -7.82 -11.74
CA THR A 177 -2.18 -8.02 -10.83
C THR A 177 -2.93 -6.71 -10.58
N GLN A 178 -4.26 -6.78 -10.53
CA GLN A 178 -5.12 -5.63 -10.27
C GLN A 178 -4.81 -4.98 -8.91
N GLY A 179 -4.59 -5.82 -7.89
CA GLY A 179 -4.37 -5.40 -6.51
C GLY A 179 -3.23 -4.40 -6.39
N ILE A 180 -2.08 -4.63 -7.04
CA ILE A 180 -0.93 -3.73 -7.00
C ILE A 180 -1.23 -2.41 -7.70
N ALA A 181 -1.81 -2.46 -8.91
CA ALA A 181 -2.08 -1.27 -9.71
C ALA A 181 -3.09 -0.33 -9.00
N LEU A 182 -4.12 -0.89 -8.37
CA LEU A 182 -5.08 -0.13 -7.57
C LEU A 182 -4.46 0.39 -6.28
N SER A 183 -3.82 -0.48 -5.49
CA SER A 183 -3.30 -0.13 -4.17
C SER A 183 -2.19 0.93 -4.23
N LEU A 184 -1.27 0.84 -5.17
CA LEU A 184 -0.26 1.90 -5.39
C LEU A 184 -0.93 3.21 -5.78
N GLY A 185 -2.00 3.14 -6.57
CA GLY A 185 -2.70 4.33 -7.00
C GLY A 185 -3.50 5.02 -5.90
N ASP A 186 -4.13 4.25 -5.03
CA ASP A 186 -4.77 4.77 -3.82
C ASP A 186 -3.73 5.38 -2.88
N LYS A 187 -2.56 4.75 -2.74
CA LYS A 187 -1.45 5.30 -1.95
C LYS A 187 -1.00 6.65 -2.47
N ILE A 188 -0.81 6.78 -3.78
CA ILE A 188 -0.44 8.04 -4.44
C ILE A 188 -1.54 9.09 -4.28
N SER A 189 -2.81 8.70 -4.46
CA SER A 189 -3.95 9.62 -4.33
C SER A 189 -4.11 10.14 -2.90
N ASN A 190 -3.88 9.29 -1.89
CA ASN A 190 -3.92 9.69 -0.48
C ASN A 190 -2.69 10.52 -0.07
N ALA A 191 -1.52 10.18 -0.61
CA ALA A 191 -0.30 10.95 -0.36
C ALA A 191 -0.42 12.39 -0.89
N GLN A 192 -1.08 12.58 -2.03
CA GLN A 192 -1.36 13.90 -2.61
C GLN A 192 -2.29 14.77 -1.75
N LYS A 193 -3.22 14.18 -1.00
CA LYS A 193 -4.11 14.89 -0.06
C LYS A 193 -3.43 15.31 1.24
N SER A 194 -2.28 14.70 1.55
CA SER A 194 -1.54 14.93 2.79
C SER A 194 -0.53 16.09 2.66
N PHE A 195 -0.70 16.92 1.62
CA PHE A 195 0.09 18.10 1.32
C PHE A 195 -0.71 19.37 1.60
#